data_AF-A0A291RH91-F1
#
_entry.id   AF-A0A291RH91-F1
#
_cell.length_a   1.000
_cell.length_b   1.000
_cell.length_c   1.000
_cell.angle_alpha   90.00
_cell.angle_beta   90.00
_cell.angle_gamma   90.00
#
_symmetry.space_group_name_H-M   'P 1'
#
loop_
_entity.id
_entity.type
_entity.pdbx_description
1 polymer ?
#
loop_
_entity_poly.entity_id
_entity_poly.type
_entity_poly.pdbx_seq_one_letter_code
_entity_poly.pdbx_strand_id
1 'polypeptide(L)'
;MRERLRAAVFAAAAVVLAIVIVALGWAYPPRAAVISTDRLGPDSGEPVADYLARARESLRGSDTGEHWALVSFGAGAVPGAIPEYAGGLRISQVLYHVPIDRVFTPVVAIPVPAGDAVAVASARWAASALAQPDSADERSGRVAAVAAARLHAGCACVAALVVRGRLGELRDLAAHTGIRAVQALPADAPDGAFAVTPLLPEQVGVAAPGPDDGPVPDR
;
A
#
# COMPACT_ATOMS: atom_id res chain seq x y z
N MET A 1 45.79 -33.72 26.92
CA MET A 1 44.68 -33.63 27.91
C MET A 1 43.87 -32.33 27.79
N ARG A 2 44.52 -31.14 27.73
CA ARG A 2 43.83 -29.83 27.58
C ARG A 2 43.00 -29.68 26.30
N GLU A 3 43.43 -30.23 25.18
CA GLU A 3 42.68 -30.19 23.91
C GLU A 3 41.40 -31.02 23.93
N ARG A 4 41.44 -32.21 24.54
CA ARG A 4 40.25 -33.06 24.72
C ARG A 4 39.22 -32.40 25.66
N LEU A 5 39.70 -31.67 26.66
CA LEU A 5 38.84 -30.90 27.57
C LEU A 5 38.15 -29.74 26.84
N ARG A 6 38.89 -29.00 26.00
CA ARG A 6 38.33 -27.91 25.17
C ARG A 6 37.29 -28.44 24.19
N ALA A 7 37.59 -29.55 23.51
CA ALA A 7 36.65 -30.19 22.58
C ALA A 7 35.34 -30.61 23.27
N ALA A 8 35.44 -31.17 24.48
CA ALA A 8 34.26 -31.54 25.27
C ALA A 8 33.43 -30.32 25.70
N VAL A 9 34.08 -29.22 26.08
CA VAL A 9 33.39 -27.96 26.43
C VAL A 9 32.69 -27.35 25.23
N PHE A 10 33.33 -27.33 24.06
CA PHE A 10 32.70 -26.84 22.83
C PHE A 10 31.50 -27.71 22.42
N ALA A 11 31.62 -29.03 22.51
CA ALA A 11 30.51 -29.94 22.23
C ALA A 11 29.32 -29.71 23.19
N ALA A 12 29.59 -29.57 24.48
CA ALA A 12 28.55 -29.29 25.47
C ALA A 12 27.88 -27.92 25.22
N ALA A 13 28.67 -26.89 24.91
CA ALA A 13 28.14 -25.57 24.58
C ALA A 13 27.27 -25.58 23.31
N ALA A 14 27.68 -26.33 22.27
CA ALA A 14 26.89 -26.50 21.06
C ALA A 14 25.56 -27.21 21.32
N VAL A 15 25.56 -28.25 22.16
CA VAL A 15 24.34 -28.96 22.56
C VAL A 15 23.40 -28.04 23.34
N VAL A 16 23.93 -27.28 24.31
CA VAL A 16 23.13 -26.29 25.06
C VAL A 16 22.54 -25.23 24.13
N LEU A 17 23.32 -24.70 23.19
CA LEU A 17 22.83 -23.73 22.20
C LEU A 17 21.72 -24.32 21.34
N ALA A 18 21.86 -25.56 20.86
CA ALA A 18 20.84 -26.24 20.08
C ALA A 18 19.54 -26.44 20.88
N ILE A 19 19.65 -26.86 22.15
CA ILE A 19 18.49 -26.99 23.05
C ILE A 19 17.80 -25.64 23.26
N VAL A 20 18.57 -24.57 23.47
CA VAL A 20 18.03 -23.21 23.64
C VAL A 20 17.30 -22.74 22.38
N ILE A 21 17.88 -22.97 21.19
CA ILE A 21 17.23 -22.63 19.92
C ILE A 21 15.91 -23.39 19.75
N VAL A 22 15.89 -24.69 20.03
CA VAL A 22 14.67 -25.52 19.94
C VAL A 22 13.63 -25.07 20.96
N ALA A 23 14.03 -24.81 22.21
CA ALA A 23 13.14 -24.34 23.26
C ALA A 23 12.56 -22.96 22.93
N LEU A 24 13.36 -22.05 22.37
CA LEU A 24 12.90 -20.73 21.89
C LEU A 24 11.95 -20.88 20.71
N GLY A 25 12.23 -21.74 19.74
CA GLY A 25 11.34 -22.00 18.61
C GLY A 25 9.99 -22.60 19.03
N TRP A 26 9.97 -23.41 20.09
CA TRP A 26 8.75 -23.98 20.64
C TRP A 26 7.95 -22.98 21.50
N ALA A 27 8.63 -22.19 22.33
CA ALA A 27 7.99 -21.17 23.17
C ALA A 27 7.51 -19.95 22.36
N TYR A 28 8.18 -19.64 21.26
CA TYR A 28 7.88 -18.54 20.35
C TYR A 28 7.77 -19.06 18.92
N PRO A 29 6.68 -19.81 18.60
CA PRO A 29 6.50 -20.32 17.25
C PRO A 29 6.51 -19.14 16.25
N PRO A 30 7.22 -19.27 15.11
CA PRO A 30 7.18 -18.26 14.07
C PRO A 30 5.72 -18.05 13.65
N ARG A 31 5.32 -16.79 13.45
CA ARG A 31 3.95 -16.48 13.00
C ARG A 31 3.69 -17.28 11.73
N ALA A 32 2.58 -18.01 11.69
CA ALA A 32 2.18 -18.73 10.49
C ALA A 32 2.13 -17.72 9.32
N ALA A 33 2.75 -18.08 8.20
CA ALA A 33 2.61 -17.30 6.98
C ALA A 33 1.14 -17.35 6.58
N VAL A 34 0.44 -16.23 6.71
CA VAL A 34 -0.94 -16.10 6.25
C VAL A 34 -0.87 -16.00 4.73
N ILE A 35 -1.22 -17.09 4.04
CA ILE A 35 -1.47 -17.02 2.59
C ILE A 35 -2.78 -16.26 2.44
N SER A 36 -2.68 -14.97 2.17
CA SER A 36 -3.86 -14.17 1.84
C SER A 36 -4.01 -14.08 0.33
N THR A 37 -5.19 -14.47 -0.13
CA THR A 37 -5.65 -14.26 -1.51
C THR A 37 -6.39 -12.94 -1.67
N ASP A 38 -6.63 -12.21 -0.57
CA ASP A 38 -7.41 -10.99 -0.60
C ASP A 38 -6.64 -9.86 -1.26
N ARG A 39 -7.35 -9.12 -2.11
CA ARG A 39 -6.82 -8.00 -2.88
C ARG A 39 -7.83 -6.87 -2.92
N LEU A 40 -7.33 -5.66 -2.69
CA LEU A 40 -8.00 -4.42 -2.99
C LEU A 40 -7.45 -3.84 -4.28
N GLY A 41 -8.33 -3.43 -5.18
CA GLY A 41 -7.95 -2.89 -6.48
C GLY A 41 -8.47 -3.67 -7.67
N PRO A 42 -8.34 -3.10 -8.88
CA PRO A 42 -8.62 -3.83 -10.10
C PRO A 42 -7.58 -4.93 -10.34
N ASP A 43 -8.01 -5.94 -11.09
CA ASP A 43 -7.11 -6.94 -11.63
C ASP A 43 -6.37 -6.40 -12.85
N SER A 44 -5.18 -6.94 -13.13
CA SER A 44 -4.38 -6.50 -14.29
C SER A 44 -5.14 -6.75 -15.59
N GLY A 45 -5.41 -5.68 -16.35
CA GLY A 45 -6.15 -5.74 -17.60
C GLY A 45 -7.67 -5.82 -17.43
N GLU A 46 -8.20 -5.69 -16.22
CA GLU A 46 -9.64 -5.67 -15.98
C GLU A 46 -10.28 -4.42 -16.63
N PRO A 47 -11.43 -4.56 -17.32
CA PRO A 47 -12.23 -3.41 -17.73
C PRO A 47 -12.62 -2.58 -16.50
N VAL A 48 -12.39 -1.27 -16.55
CA VAL A 48 -12.63 -0.39 -15.40
C VAL A 48 -14.11 -0.39 -15.00
N ALA A 49 -15.03 -0.53 -15.96
CA ALA A 49 -16.46 -0.63 -15.67
C ALA A 49 -16.78 -1.86 -14.79
N ASP A 50 -16.14 -2.99 -15.02
CA ASP A 50 -16.34 -4.24 -14.27
C ASP A 50 -15.79 -4.09 -12.86
N TYR A 51 -14.58 -3.50 -12.73
CA TYR A 51 -14.01 -3.17 -11.43
C TYR A 51 -14.93 -2.26 -10.61
N LEU A 52 -15.45 -1.19 -11.21
CA LEU A 52 -16.35 -0.27 -10.53
C LEU A 52 -17.67 -0.94 -10.10
N ALA A 53 -18.18 -1.89 -10.88
CA ALA A 53 -19.34 -2.69 -10.49
C ALA A 53 -19.03 -3.59 -9.30
N ARG A 54 -17.89 -4.29 -9.33
CA ARG A 54 -17.42 -5.17 -8.24
C ARG A 54 -17.13 -4.39 -6.95
N ALA A 55 -16.51 -3.21 -7.06
CA ALA A 55 -16.29 -2.33 -5.92
C ALA A 55 -17.61 -1.93 -5.25
N ARG A 56 -18.63 -1.54 -6.03
CA ARG A 56 -19.97 -1.23 -5.49
C ARG A 56 -20.66 -2.44 -4.87
N GLU A 57 -20.48 -3.63 -5.45
CA GLU A 57 -21.01 -4.88 -4.89
C GLU A 57 -20.44 -5.14 -3.48
N SER A 58 -19.14 -4.91 -3.28
CA SER A 58 -18.47 -5.15 -2.00
C SER A 58 -19.01 -4.32 -0.82
N LEU A 59 -19.72 -3.23 -1.10
CA LEU A 59 -20.36 -2.38 -0.09
C LEU A 59 -21.79 -2.81 0.26
N ARG A 60 -22.33 -3.81 -0.45
CA ARG A 60 -23.65 -4.37 -0.15
C ARG A 60 -23.57 -5.25 1.09
N GLY A 61 -24.66 -5.29 1.83
CA GLY A 61 -24.75 -6.01 3.11
C GLY A 61 -25.17 -5.09 4.24
N SER A 62 -25.36 -5.69 5.41
CA SER A 62 -25.78 -4.98 6.62
C SER A 62 -25.08 -5.53 7.86
N ASP A 63 -23.93 -6.18 7.68
CA ASP A 63 -23.14 -6.56 8.82
C ASP A 63 -22.58 -5.31 9.51
N THR A 64 -22.23 -5.46 10.79
CA THR A 64 -21.78 -4.38 11.65
C THR A 64 -20.27 -4.41 11.88
N GLY A 65 -19.56 -5.27 11.14
CA GLY A 65 -18.11 -5.40 11.20
C GLY A 65 -17.42 -4.16 10.63
N GLU A 66 -16.16 -3.99 10.99
CA GLU A 66 -15.29 -3.09 10.26
C GLU A 66 -14.64 -3.83 9.09
N HIS A 67 -14.32 -3.09 8.03
CA HIS A 67 -13.74 -3.62 6.81
C HIS A 67 -12.56 -2.78 6.39
N TRP A 68 -11.51 -3.42 5.88
CA TRP A 68 -10.45 -2.74 5.16
C TRP A 68 -11.01 -2.35 3.81
N ALA A 69 -10.84 -1.09 3.43
CA ALA A 69 -11.34 -0.59 2.18
C ALA A 69 -10.30 0.25 1.45
N LEU A 70 -10.29 0.12 0.13
CA LEU A 70 -9.54 0.97 -0.78
C LEU A 70 -10.45 2.06 -1.32
N VAL A 71 -10.05 3.30 -1.11
CA VAL A 71 -10.69 4.50 -1.63
C VAL A 71 -9.84 5.02 -2.77
N SER A 72 -10.24 4.80 -4.02
CA SER A 72 -9.54 5.30 -5.21
C SER A 72 -10.15 6.61 -5.68
N PHE A 73 -9.31 7.60 -5.99
CA PHE A 73 -9.76 8.94 -6.37
C PHE A 73 -9.95 9.08 -7.88
N GLY A 74 -10.85 9.97 -8.28
CA GLY A 74 -11.11 10.28 -9.69
C GLY A 74 -10.08 11.22 -10.31
N ALA A 75 -9.40 12.00 -9.47
CA ALA A 75 -8.24 12.81 -9.79
C ALA A 75 -7.29 12.73 -8.60
N GLY A 76 -5.99 12.95 -8.83
CA GLY A 76 -5.04 13.01 -7.72
C GLY A 76 -5.41 14.13 -6.74
N ALA A 77 -5.30 13.85 -5.44
CA ALA A 77 -5.56 14.82 -4.38
C ALA A 77 -4.24 15.37 -3.80
N VAL A 78 -4.28 16.61 -3.29
CA VAL A 78 -3.17 17.17 -2.53
C VAL A 78 -3.13 16.57 -1.12
N PRO A 79 -1.95 16.42 -0.47
CA PRO A 79 -1.85 15.80 0.85
C PRO A 79 -2.75 16.43 1.91
N GLY A 80 -2.95 17.76 1.87
CA GLY A 80 -3.81 18.48 2.82
C GLY A 80 -5.30 18.09 2.75
N ALA A 81 -5.75 17.48 1.66
CA ALA A 81 -7.14 17.04 1.48
C ALA A 81 -7.38 15.61 2.00
N ILE A 82 -6.34 14.88 2.42
CA ILE A 82 -6.47 13.50 2.91
C ILE A 82 -7.54 13.35 4.01
N PRO A 83 -7.63 14.22 5.03
CA PRO A 83 -8.61 14.07 6.11
C PRO A 83 -10.07 14.15 5.62
N GLU A 84 -10.34 15.00 4.64
CA GLU A 84 -11.65 15.13 4.00
C GLU A 84 -12.05 13.83 3.31
N TYR A 85 -11.17 13.28 2.48
CA TYR A 85 -11.41 12.01 1.76
C TYR A 85 -11.42 10.77 2.66
N ALA A 86 -10.90 10.86 3.87
CA ALA A 86 -10.96 9.77 4.85
C ALA A 86 -12.26 9.78 5.66
N GLY A 87 -12.98 10.91 5.74
CA GLY A 87 -14.24 11.01 6.48
C GLY A 87 -14.10 10.67 7.97
N GLY A 88 -12.92 10.89 8.56
CA GLY A 88 -12.61 10.52 9.95
C GLY A 88 -12.32 9.04 10.19
N LEU A 89 -12.32 8.20 9.15
CA LEU A 89 -11.95 6.79 9.26
C LEU A 89 -10.45 6.60 9.50
N ARG A 90 -10.08 5.48 10.10
CA ARG A 90 -8.68 5.13 10.36
C ARG A 90 -7.96 4.85 9.04
N ILE A 91 -7.05 5.74 8.65
CA ILE A 91 -6.14 5.54 7.51
C ILE A 91 -5.03 4.57 7.93
N SER A 92 -4.79 3.51 7.14
CA SER A 92 -3.65 2.61 7.31
C SER A 92 -2.55 2.83 6.29
N GLN A 93 -2.92 3.27 5.08
CA GLN A 93 -1.97 3.53 4.00
C GLN A 93 -2.42 4.72 3.15
N VAL A 94 -1.45 5.48 2.67
CA VAL A 94 -1.63 6.52 1.64
C VAL A 94 -0.87 6.08 0.40
N LEU A 95 -1.56 5.99 -0.74
CA LEU A 95 -0.99 5.56 -2.00
C LEU A 95 -0.78 6.78 -2.90
N TYR A 96 0.47 6.98 -3.31
CA TYR A 96 0.89 8.08 -4.16
C TYR A 96 1.17 7.57 -5.58
N HIS A 97 0.70 8.32 -6.57
CA HIS A 97 1.04 8.15 -7.98
C HIS A 97 1.29 9.54 -8.56
N VAL A 98 2.46 9.76 -9.15
CA VAL A 98 2.80 11.02 -9.79
C VAL A 98 2.58 10.86 -11.29
N PRO A 99 1.51 11.41 -11.88
CA PRO A 99 1.29 11.26 -13.31
C PRO A 99 2.34 12.06 -14.09
N ILE A 100 2.95 11.39 -15.06
CA ILE A 100 3.79 11.99 -16.10
C ILE A 100 3.27 11.44 -17.43
N ASP A 101 2.96 12.34 -18.37
CA ASP A 101 2.32 11.95 -19.62
C ASP A 101 3.17 10.91 -20.37
N ARG A 102 2.55 9.76 -20.68
CA ARG A 102 3.16 8.61 -21.36
C ARG A 102 4.45 8.09 -20.72
N VAL A 103 4.61 8.26 -19.42
CA VAL A 103 5.74 7.71 -18.66
C VAL A 103 5.20 6.82 -17.56
N PHE A 104 5.75 5.62 -17.44
CA PHE A 104 5.38 4.72 -16.36
C PHE A 104 5.93 5.25 -15.04
N THR A 105 5.04 5.60 -14.10
CA THR A 105 5.41 5.99 -12.74
C THR A 105 4.85 5.00 -11.73
N PRO A 106 5.69 4.44 -10.84
CA PRO A 106 5.23 3.44 -9.89
C PRO A 106 4.32 4.07 -8.84
N VAL A 107 3.40 3.26 -8.31
CA VAL A 107 2.63 3.60 -7.11
C VAL A 107 3.49 3.38 -5.89
N VAL A 108 3.52 4.36 -4.99
CA VAL A 108 4.24 4.28 -3.72
C VAL A 108 3.22 4.22 -2.58
N ALA A 109 3.16 3.08 -1.90
CA ALA A 109 2.30 2.89 -0.75
C ALA A 109 3.06 3.21 0.54
N ILE A 110 2.59 4.21 1.29
CA ILE A 110 3.18 4.59 2.58
C ILE A 110 2.25 4.14 3.70
N PRO A 111 2.67 3.15 4.52
CA PRO A 111 1.92 2.81 5.72
C PRO A 111 2.00 3.96 6.73
N VAL A 112 0.88 4.27 7.36
CA VAL A 112 0.78 5.35 8.35
C VAL A 112 0.18 4.82 9.66
N PRO A 113 0.69 5.26 10.82
CA PRO A 113 -0.02 5.08 12.08
C PRO A 113 -1.31 5.90 12.07
N ALA A 114 -2.19 5.66 13.04
CA ALA A 114 -3.42 6.42 13.17
C ALA A 114 -3.12 7.93 13.35
N GLY A 115 -3.88 8.77 12.63
CA GLY A 115 -3.85 10.23 12.77
C GLY A 115 -3.63 10.98 11.45
N ASP A 116 -4.49 11.95 11.20
CA ASP A 116 -4.53 12.76 9.98
C ASP A 116 -3.22 13.50 9.71
N ALA A 117 -2.62 14.10 10.75
CA ALA A 117 -1.37 14.84 10.59
C ALA A 117 -0.23 13.98 10.03
N VAL A 118 -0.20 12.70 10.39
CA VAL A 118 0.82 11.76 9.89
C VAL A 118 0.51 11.34 8.46
N ALA A 119 -0.77 11.13 8.13
CA ALA A 119 -1.21 10.86 6.77
C ALA A 119 -0.89 12.02 5.82
N VAL A 120 -1.15 13.28 6.21
CA VAL A 120 -0.77 14.48 5.46
C VAL A 120 0.75 14.57 5.29
N ALA A 121 1.51 14.32 6.36
CA ALA A 121 2.97 14.38 6.33
C ALA A 121 3.61 13.24 5.50
N SER A 122 2.87 12.18 5.17
CA SER A 122 3.39 10.98 4.49
C SER A 122 3.94 11.25 3.08
N ALA A 123 3.54 12.35 2.43
CA ALA A 123 4.03 12.72 1.10
C ALA A 123 5.56 12.90 1.07
N ARG A 124 6.16 13.40 2.17
CA ARG A 124 7.62 13.54 2.29
C ARG A 124 8.33 12.18 2.33
N TRP A 125 7.66 11.17 2.91
CA TRP A 125 8.16 9.80 2.99
C TRP A 125 8.04 9.10 1.64
N ALA A 126 6.95 9.32 0.91
CA ALA A 126 6.81 8.87 -0.48
C ALA A 126 7.92 9.44 -1.37
N ALA A 127 8.20 10.74 -1.26
CA ALA A 127 9.29 11.38 -1.99
C ALA A 127 10.66 10.75 -1.65
N SER A 128 10.92 10.50 -0.36
CA SER A 128 12.17 9.89 0.11
C SER A 128 12.33 8.43 -0.34
N ALA A 129 11.22 7.70 -0.45
CA ALA A 129 11.20 6.32 -0.95
C ALA A 129 11.57 6.26 -2.44
N LEU A 130 11.09 7.21 -3.26
CA LEU A 130 11.48 7.31 -4.67
C LEU A 130 12.91 7.81 -4.88
N ALA A 131 13.43 8.62 -3.96
CA ALA A 131 14.80 9.11 -4.03
C ALA A 131 15.87 8.05 -3.70
N GLN A 132 15.47 6.84 -3.29
CA GLN A 132 16.43 5.77 -3.04
C GLN A 132 17.04 5.27 -4.37
N PRO A 133 18.38 5.12 -4.44
CA PRO A 133 19.07 4.69 -5.65
C PRO A 133 18.87 3.18 -5.87
N ASP A 134 17.73 2.80 -6.43
CA ASP A 134 17.42 1.41 -6.80
C ASP A 134 17.07 1.25 -8.29
N SER A 135 17.28 2.30 -9.09
CA SER A 135 16.95 2.26 -10.51
C SER A 135 17.97 1.44 -11.30
N ALA A 136 17.51 0.37 -11.95
CA ALA A 136 18.32 -0.47 -12.83
C ALA A 136 18.87 0.28 -14.07
N ASP A 137 18.28 1.43 -14.43
CA ASP A 137 18.64 2.24 -15.60
C ASP A 137 18.49 3.76 -15.36
N GLU A 138 19.14 4.57 -16.19
CA GLU A 138 19.18 6.05 -16.09
C GLU A 138 17.78 6.68 -16.24
N ARG A 139 16.94 6.16 -17.14
CA ARG A 139 15.60 6.72 -17.38
C ARG A 139 14.76 6.56 -16.11
N SER A 140 14.74 5.37 -15.52
CA SER A 140 14.05 5.08 -14.26
C SER A 140 14.54 6.00 -13.13
N GLY A 141 15.84 6.27 -13.06
CA GLY A 141 16.42 7.22 -12.09
C GLY A 141 15.91 8.66 -12.27
N ARG A 142 15.82 9.14 -13.52
CA ARG A 142 15.24 10.48 -13.82
C ARG A 142 13.75 10.54 -13.49
N VAL A 143 12.99 9.50 -13.82
CA VAL A 143 11.56 9.43 -13.49
C VAL A 143 11.34 9.50 -11.98
N ALA A 144 12.11 8.73 -11.22
CA ALA A 144 12.04 8.73 -9.77
C ALA A 144 12.41 10.10 -9.17
N ALA A 145 13.43 10.77 -9.71
CA ALA A 145 13.84 12.12 -9.28
C ALA A 145 12.75 13.17 -9.51
N VAL A 146 12.12 13.17 -10.70
CA VAL A 146 11.00 14.06 -11.04
C VAL A 146 9.79 13.79 -10.13
N ALA A 147 9.45 12.52 -9.94
CA ALA A 147 8.34 12.14 -9.08
C ALA A 147 8.58 12.55 -7.61
N ALA A 148 9.79 12.33 -7.09
CA ALA A 148 10.18 12.78 -5.75
C ALA A 148 10.10 14.32 -5.62
N ALA A 149 10.58 15.07 -6.63
CA ALA A 149 10.51 16.53 -6.63
C ALA A 149 9.07 17.06 -6.59
N ARG A 150 8.16 16.47 -7.39
CA ARG A 150 6.74 16.84 -7.40
C ARG A 150 6.04 16.52 -6.08
N LEU A 151 6.35 15.38 -5.46
CA LEU A 151 5.84 15.04 -4.14
C LEU A 151 6.33 16.02 -3.06
N HIS A 152 7.62 16.41 -3.11
CA HIS A 152 8.15 17.45 -2.23
C HIS A 152 7.48 18.81 -2.43
N ALA A 153 7.06 19.13 -3.66
CA ALA A 153 6.30 20.34 -3.97
C ALA A 153 4.81 20.26 -3.56
N GLY A 154 4.34 19.13 -3.01
CA GLY A 154 2.96 18.97 -2.57
C GLY A 154 1.96 18.79 -3.71
N CYS A 155 2.37 18.12 -4.79
CA CYS A 155 1.50 17.87 -5.93
C CYS A 155 0.20 17.12 -5.57
N ALA A 156 -0.80 17.26 -6.44
CA ALA A 156 -2.04 16.52 -6.38
C ALA A 156 -1.83 15.06 -6.81
N CYS A 157 -1.10 14.29 -6.00
CA CYS A 157 -0.56 12.97 -6.36
C CYS A 157 -1.00 11.86 -5.39
N VAL A 158 -1.86 12.16 -4.42
CA VAL A 158 -2.53 11.11 -3.64
C VAL A 158 -3.53 10.44 -4.57
N ALA A 159 -3.34 9.16 -4.86
CA ALA A 159 -4.19 8.41 -5.78
C ALA A 159 -5.26 7.60 -5.06
N ALA A 160 -4.93 7.10 -3.85
CA ALA A 160 -5.85 6.32 -3.06
C ALA A 160 -5.48 6.30 -1.56
N LEU A 161 -6.45 5.90 -0.75
CA LEU A 161 -6.29 5.62 0.68
C LEU A 161 -6.71 4.18 0.98
N VAL A 162 -6.06 3.56 1.96
CA VAL A 162 -6.61 2.37 2.63
C VAL A 162 -7.13 2.80 3.99
N VAL A 163 -8.43 2.57 4.23
CA VAL A 163 -9.14 2.96 5.44
C VAL A 163 -9.79 1.75 6.11
N ARG A 164 -10.12 1.89 7.40
CA ARG A 164 -10.94 0.93 8.15
C ARG A 164 -12.23 1.60 8.63
N GLY A 165 -13.37 0.98 8.34
CA GLY A 165 -14.67 1.46 8.80
C GLY A 165 -15.80 0.46 8.51
N ARG A 166 -17.01 0.75 8.98
CA ARG A 166 -18.19 -0.08 8.71
C ARG A 166 -18.74 0.21 7.32
N LEU A 167 -19.53 -0.72 6.76
CA LEU A 167 -20.11 -0.56 5.42
C LEU A 167 -20.95 0.73 5.26
N GLY A 168 -21.63 1.19 6.32
CA GLY A 168 -22.36 2.46 6.28
C GLY A 168 -21.44 3.66 6.02
N GLU A 169 -20.38 3.79 6.82
CA GLU A 169 -19.38 4.85 6.71
C GLU A 169 -18.64 4.79 5.35
N LEU A 170 -18.38 3.58 4.84
CA LEU A 170 -17.76 3.39 3.52
C LEU A 170 -18.69 3.77 2.36
N ARG A 171 -20.01 3.63 2.50
CA ARG A 171 -20.98 4.12 1.50
C ARG A 171 -21.05 5.64 1.50
N ASP A 172 -20.95 6.27 2.67
CA ASP A 172 -20.91 7.73 2.76
C ASP A 172 -19.69 8.29 2.02
N LEU A 173 -18.52 7.64 2.18
CA LEU A 173 -17.34 7.95 1.37
C LEU A 173 -17.56 7.71 -0.13
N ALA A 174 -18.21 6.61 -0.51
CA ALA A 174 -18.49 6.31 -1.91
C ALA A 174 -19.42 7.34 -2.59
N ALA A 175 -20.18 8.12 -1.80
CA ALA A 175 -21.00 9.23 -2.28
C ALA A 175 -20.23 10.57 -2.40
N HIS A 176 -19.00 10.65 -1.89
CA HIS A 176 -18.21 11.88 -1.91
C HIS A 176 -17.79 12.26 -3.34
N THR A 177 -17.90 13.55 -3.67
CA THR A 177 -17.44 14.05 -4.98
C THR A 177 -15.91 13.98 -5.02
N GLY A 178 -15.35 13.32 -6.03
CA GLY A 178 -13.90 13.11 -6.16
C GLY A 178 -13.42 11.70 -5.79
N ILE A 179 -14.24 10.90 -5.09
CA ILE A 179 -13.99 9.47 -4.91
C ILE A 179 -14.59 8.72 -6.10
N ARG A 180 -13.77 7.91 -6.77
CA ARG A 180 -14.17 7.16 -7.96
C ARG A 180 -14.64 5.76 -7.62
N ALA A 181 -14.00 5.14 -6.62
CA ALA A 181 -14.37 3.82 -6.15
C ALA A 181 -14.07 3.68 -4.66
N VAL A 182 -14.94 2.98 -3.95
CA VAL A 182 -14.65 2.40 -2.63
C VAL A 182 -14.91 0.91 -2.75
N GLN A 183 -13.89 0.11 -2.44
CA GLN A 183 -13.99 -1.34 -2.40
C GLN A 183 -13.66 -1.81 -0.99
N ALA A 184 -14.53 -2.61 -0.39
CA ALA A 184 -14.32 -3.23 0.91
C ALA A 184 -13.88 -4.70 0.75
N LEU A 185 -12.99 -5.14 1.63
CA LEU A 185 -12.75 -6.56 1.86
C LEU A 185 -13.82 -7.15 2.79
N PRO A 186 -13.99 -8.48 2.82
CA PRO A 186 -14.71 -9.16 3.88
C PRO A 186 -14.22 -8.76 5.29
N ALA A 187 -15.10 -8.85 6.29
CA ALA A 187 -14.78 -8.42 7.66
C ALA A 187 -13.66 -9.23 8.34
N ASP A 188 -13.48 -10.49 7.91
CA ASP A 188 -12.47 -11.44 8.39
C ASP A 188 -11.11 -11.29 7.69
N ALA A 189 -10.98 -10.35 6.74
CA ALA A 189 -9.72 -10.10 6.05
C ALA A 189 -8.61 -9.69 7.03
N PRO A 190 -7.47 -10.41 7.06
CA PRO A 190 -6.41 -10.20 8.04
C PRO A 190 -5.67 -8.88 7.82
N ASP A 191 -5.41 -8.16 8.91
CA ASP A 191 -4.68 -6.88 8.92
C ASP A 191 -3.31 -7.01 8.23
N GLY A 192 -3.09 -6.19 7.20
CA GLY A 192 -1.79 -6.08 6.51
C GLY A 192 -1.40 -7.31 5.67
N ALA A 193 -2.30 -8.29 5.56
CA ALA A 193 -2.13 -9.45 4.69
C ALA A 193 -3.16 -9.37 3.56
N PHE A 194 -3.05 -8.36 2.69
CA PHE A 194 -3.80 -8.27 1.44
C PHE A 194 -3.01 -7.42 0.45
N ALA A 195 -3.16 -7.70 -0.84
CA ALA A 195 -2.54 -6.90 -1.89
C ALA A 195 -3.36 -5.62 -2.13
N VAL A 196 -2.69 -4.50 -2.44
CA VAL A 196 -3.35 -3.24 -2.78
C VAL A 196 -2.86 -2.74 -4.13
N THR A 197 -3.79 -2.44 -5.04
CA THR A 197 -3.51 -1.84 -6.34
C THR A 197 -4.56 -0.75 -6.58
N PRO A 198 -4.23 0.54 -6.52
CA PRO A 198 -5.24 1.58 -6.70
C PRO A 198 -5.71 1.62 -8.15
N LEU A 199 -6.99 1.95 -8.37
CA LEU A 199 -7.43 2.40 -9.70
C LEU A 199 -6.89 3.81 -9.90
N LEU A 200 -5.98 3.98 -10.86
CA LEU A 200 -5.36 5.28 -11.12
C LEU A 200 -6.35 6.24 -11.82
N PRO A 201 -6.26 7.56 -11.61
CA PRO A 201 -7.10 8.53 -12.29
C PRO A 201 -7.10 8.39 -13.81
N GLU A 202 -5.95 8.09 -14.40
CA GLU A 202 -5.72 8.00 -15.85
C GLU A 202 -6.31 6.70 -16.45
N GLN A 203 -6.61 5.69 -15.61
CA GLN A 203 -7.18 4.42 -16.04
C GLN A 203 -8.69 4.56 -16.23
N VAL A 204 -9.11 4.98 -17.41
CA VAL A 204 -10.54 5.21 -17.74
C VAL A 204 -11.24 4.03 -18.39
N GLY A 205 -10.51 3.22 -19.17
CA GLY A 205 -11.07 2.08 -19.92
C GLY A 205 -10.67 0.73 -19.34
N VAL A 206 -9.37 0.49 -19.20
CA VAL A 206 -8.79 -0.77 -18.73
C VAL A 206 -7.73 -0.48 -17.66
N ALA A 207 -7.69 -1.30 -16.61
CA ALA A 207 -6.69 -1.24 -15.54
C ALA A 207 -5.38 -1.89 -15.98
N ALA A 208 -4.68 -1.25 -16.91
CA ALA A 208 -3.38 -1.67 -17.40
C ALA A 208 -2.38 -0.51 -17.30
N PRO A 209 -1.06 -0.79 -17.29
CA PRO A 209 -0.06 0.24 -17.48
C PRO A 209 -0.31 1.00 -18.80
N GLY A 210 -0.15 2.32 -18.76
CA GLY A 210 -0.18 3.15 -19.95
C GLY A 210 1.09 2.98 -20.82
N PRO A 211 1.17 3.67 -21.96
CA PRO A 211 2.40 3.73 -22.74
C PRO A 211 3.54 4.36 -21.93
N ASP A 212 4.78 3.89 -22.16
CA ASP A 212 6.03 4.38 -21.54
C ASP A 212 7.05 4.83 -22.59
N ASP A 213 6.60 5.62 -23.57
CA ASP A 213 7.44 6.17 -24.64
C ASP A 213 7.52 7.72 -24.60
N GLY A 214 6.96 8.32 -23.55
CA GLY A 214 7.00 9.76 -23.32
C GLY A 214 8.38 10.26 -22.90
N PRO A 215 8.67 11.56 -23.14
CA PRO A 215 9.86 12.20 -22.62
C PRO A 215 9.75 12.36 -21.10
N VAL A 216 10.85 12.08 -20.38
CA VAL A 216 10.94 12.36 -18.94
C VAL A 216 11.29 13.84 -18.77
N PRO A 217 10.46 14.65 -18.09
CA PRO A 217 10.76 16.06 -17.84
C PRO A 217 12.02 16.25 -16.98
N ASP A 218 12.61 17.44 -17.00
CA ASP A 218 13.71 17.76 -16.09
C ASP A 218 13.22 18.03 -14.65
N ARG A 219 11.92 18.35 -14.46
CA ARG A 219 11.28 18.71 -13.18
C ARG A 219 9.80 18.26 -13.06
#